data_AF-A0A224XRM3-F1
#
_entry.id   AF-A0A224XRM3-F1
#
_cell.length_a   1.000
_cell.length_b   1.000
_cell.length_c   1.000
_cell.angle_alpha   90.00
_cell.angle_beta   90.00
_cell.angle_gamma   90.00
#
_symmetry.space_group_name_H-M   'P 1'
#
loop_
_entity.id
_entity.type
_entity.pdbx_description
1 polymer ?
#
loop_
_entity_poly.entity_id
_entity_poly.type
_entity_poly.pdbx_seq_one_letter_code
_entity_poly.pdbx_strand_id
1 'polypeptide(L)'
;GDMEKRDDSEDMKNTEGEQGLKETDKKTPSKTENAEKNLNEGKDLDTLLHHLYIAHELAVNENKNVWFQRHSEDISNENIIKITLREAYWDLFREQLTQEPPKLDMAFELLAEIKKGLELVMTPNITTLRKQVAEVLDLDLLRTQAEHGAIDVMYYARYITSVISKICAPVRDKTVAQLSKETDIVAIFRGIVEILSLMKCDLLSFSLAAIKPDIMANHLAYERDTFREYINAIGGTLPRTSKWLAKHIRPTISTEDIVCGAYIDILTWGPSDLFPETLFLEEERLRRLNLDYFRLTVSCTILFLSLGLMPQSFHTEDFKQSVKTFILIMIVEAKTDA
;
A
#
# COMPACT_ATOMS: atom_id res chain seq x y z
N GLY A 1 47.79 60.02 -29.50
CA GLY A 1 46.63 60.86 -29.24
C GLY A 1 45.49 59.97 -28.83
N ASP A 2 45.13 59.78 -27.58
CA ASP A 2 45.73 60.04 -26.25
C ASP A 2 45.02 59.00 -25.35
N MET A 3 45.71 58.25 -24.48
CA MET A 3 46.01 58.62 -23.09
C MET A 3 44.70 58.93 -22.33
N GLU A 4 44.29 58.14 -21.35
CA GLU A 4 44.91 58.15 -20.02
C GLU A 4 44.88 56.79 -19.30
N LYS A 5 46.06 56.45 -18.78
CA LYS A 5 46.31 55.60 -17.61
C LYS A 5 46.18 56.45 -16.33
N ARG A 6 45.97 55.78 -15.19
CA ARG A 6 46.49 56.07 -13.84
C ARG A 6 46.06 54.88 -12.96
N ASP A 7 46.88 53.86 -12.69
CA ASP A 7 48.21 53.76 -12.05
C ASP A 7 48.17 53.94 -10.51
N ASP A 8 49.10 53.25 -9.85
CA ASP A 8 49.45 53.21 -8.42
C ASP A 8 48.84 52.01 -7.66
N SER A 9 49.44 50.82 -7.55
CA SER A 9 50.75 50.38 -7.00
C SER A 9 51.15 50.93 -5.64
N GLU A 10 51.30 50.02 -4.66
CA GLU A 10 52.36 49.97 -3.64
C GLU A 10 52.12 48.67 -2.82
N ASP A 11 52.98 47.65 -2.98
CA ASP A 11 54.19 47.37 -2.16
C ASP A 11 53.85 46.39 -1.02
N MET A 12 54.66 45.43 -0.59
CA MET A 12 56.07 45.09 -0.83
C MET A 12 56.32 43.69 -0.22
N LYS A 13 57.21 42.92 -0.88
CA LYS A 13 58.38 42.18 -0.33
C LYS A 13 58.22 41.28 0.92
N ASN A 14 58.52 39.99 0.81
CA ASN A 14 59.87 39.36 0.94
C ASN A 14 60.40 39.50 2.39
N THR A 15 60.96 38.50 3.07
CA THR A 15 61.86 37.41 2.66
C THR A 15 62.18 36.59 3.93
N GLU A 16 62.61 35.33 3.77
CA GLU A 16 63.65 34.60 4.54
C GLU A 16 63.53 34.56 6.09
N GLY A 17 63.77 33.47 6.82
CA GLY A 17 64.48 32.23 6.59
C GLY A 17 64.82 31.66 7.99
N GLU A 18 65.08 30.35 8.04
CA GLU A 18 65.68 29.60 9.16
C GLU A 18 64.93 29.51 10.51
N GLN A 19 64.52 28.28 10.87
CA GLN A 19 65.05 27.52 12.01
C GLN A 19 64.20 26.27 12.25
N GLY A 20 64.85 25.11 12.31
CA GLY A 20 64.24 23.89 12.86
C GLY A 20 64.65 23.72 14.32
N LEU A 21 63.67 23.46 15.21
CA LEU A 21 63.68 22.33 16.16
C LEU A 21 62.37 22.27 16.99
N LYS A 22 61.67 21.13 16.83
CA LYS A 22 60.93 20.31 17.82
C LYS A 22 59.61 20.76 18.47
N GLU A 23 58.66 19.81 18.30
CA GLU A 23 57.62 19.31 19.22
C GLU A 23 56.41 20.19 19.54
N THR A 24 55.25 19.80 19.01
CA THR A 24 54.04 19.47 19.81
C THR A 24 53.06 18.62 18.98
N ASP A 25 52.56 17.56 19.63
CA ASP A 25 51.52 16.60 19.22
C ASP A 25 50.49 17.04 18.16
N LYS A 26 50.45 16.33 17.01
CA LYS A 26 49.22 16.21 16.20
C LYS A 26 48.42 15.00 16.72
N LYS A 27 47.59 15.23 17.73
CA LYS A 27 46.43 14.39 18.03
C LYS A 27 45.34 14.67 16.98
N THR A 28 45.03 13.64 16.20
CA THR A 28 43.88 13.54 15.29
C THR A 28 42.57 13.89 16.02
N PRO A 29 41.75 14.85 15.56
CA PRO A 29 40.37 14.94 15.98
C PRO A 29 39.52 13.96 15.15
N SER A 30 39.15 12.88 15.82
CA SER A 30 37.87 12.16 15.75
C SER A 30 37.00 12.29 14.48
N LYS A 31 36.95 11.18 13.73
CA LYS A 31 35.93 10.83 12.73
C LYS A 31 34.49 10.71 13.26
N THR A 32 34.25 11.00 14.54
CA THR A 32 32.94 10.82 15.19
C THR A 32 32.06 12.07 15.18
N GLU A 33 32.59 13.29 15.00
CA GLU A 33 31.74 14.50 14.97
C GLU A 33 31.03 14.74 13.62
N ASN A 34 31.49 14.13 12.53
CA ASN A 34 30.83 14.24 11.22
C ASN A 34 29.71 13.19 11.01
N ALA A 35 29.58 12.21 11.92
CA ALA A 35 28.47 11.25 11.88
C ALA A 35 27.20 11.83 12.52
N GLU A 36 27.33 12.66 13.55
CA GLU A 36 26.19 13.20 14.31
C GLU A 36 25.52 14.41 13.62
N LYS A 37 26.22 15.12 12.73
CA LYS A 37 25.66 16.26 12.00
C LYS A 37 24.86 15.92 10.73
N ASN A 38 24.88 14.67 10.27
CA ASN A 38 24.10 14.25 9.08
C ASN A 38 22.73 13.65 9.42
N LEU A 39 22.36 13.54 10.70
CA LEU A 39 21.05 13.01 11.13
C LEU A 39 19.87 13.96 10.93
N ASN A 40 20.11 15.23 10.58
CA ASN A 40 19.02 16.23 10.44
C ASN A 40 18.66 16.60 8.99
N GLU A 41 19.26 15.95 7.98
CA GLU A 41 18.87 16.13 6.56
C GLU A 41 18.45 14.83 5.86
N GLY A 42 18.50 13.69 6.56
CA GLY A 42 18.01 12.42 6.04
C GLY A 42 16.50 12.33 6.19
N LYS A 43 15.78 12.13 5.08
CA LYS A 43 14.43 11.53 5.15
C LYS A 43 14.50 10.35 6.12
N ASP A 44 13.60 10.31 7.10
CA ASP A 44 13.52 9.20 8.05
C ASP A 44 13.61 7.87 7.28
N LEU A 45 14.56 7.01 7.66
CA LEU A 45 14.90 5.79 6.91
C LEU A 45 13.66 4.91 6.72
N ASP A 46 12.77 4.94 7.71
CA ASP A 46 11.46 4.27 7.67
C ASP A 46 10.55 4.85 6.58
N THR A 47 10.50 6.18 6.45
CA THR A 47 9.72 6.85 5.39
C THR A 47 10.28 6.53 4.01
N LEU A 48 11.60 6.46 3.85
CA LEU A 48 12.23 6.07 2.58
C LEU A 48 11.88 4.62 2.21
N LEU A 49 11.97 3.71 3.18
CA LEU A 49 11.64 2.31 3.00
C LEU A 49 10.16 2.13 2.64
N HIS A 50 9.27 2.87 3.32
CA HIS A 50 7.84 2.86 3.06
C HIS A 50 7.51 3.34 1.63
N HIS A 51 8.11 4.45 1.19
CA HIS A 51 7.92 4.95 -0.18
C HIS A 51 8.46 3.99 -1.25
N LEU A 52 9.61 3.36 -0.99
CA LEU A 52 10.17 2.34 -1.88
C LEU A 52 9.25 1.12 -1.99
N TYR A 53 8.75 0.62 -0.85
CA TYR A 53 7.80 -0.49 -0.83
C TYR A 53 6.52 -0.18 -1.62
N ILE A 54 5.90 0.98 -1.39
CA ILE A 54 4.69 1.38 -2.12
C ILE A 54 4.96 1.47 -3.63
N ALA A 55 6.06 2.09 -4.05
CA ALA A 55 6.40 2.23 -5.45
C ALA A 55 6.63 0.87 -6.13
N HIS A 56 7.34 -0.03 -5.45
CA HIS A 56 7.56 -1.40 -5.91
C HIS A 56 6.25 -2.19 -6.01
N GLU A 57 5.42 -2.20 -4.95
CA GLU A 57 4.14 -2.91 -4.96
C GLU A 57 3.19 -2.39 -6.05
N LEU A 58 3.21 -1.09 -6.31
CA LEU A 58 2.39 -0.46 -7.34
C LEU A 58 2.88 -0.79 -8.76
N ALA A 59 4.19 -0.96 -8.94
CA ALA A 59 4.80 -1.35 -10.20
C ALA A 59 4.60 -2.84 -10.52
N VAL A 60 4.69 -3.72 -9.51
CA VAL A 60 4.71 -5.16 -9.77
C VAL A 60 3.33 -5.81 -9.67
N ASN A 61 2.42 -5.32 -8.82
CA ASN A 61 1.06 -5.88 -8.76
C ASN A 61 0.20 -5.33 -9.91
N GLU A 62 0.18 -6.06 -11.03
CA GLU A 62 -0.69 -5.75 -12.16
C GLU A 62 -2.17 -5.89 -11.81
N ASN A 63 -2.49 -6.87 -10.96
CA ASN A 63 -3.84 -7.26 -10.62
C ASN A 63 -4.01 -7.24 -9.11
N LYS A 64 -4.76 -6.23 -8.66
CA LYS A 64 -5.84 -6.30 -7.67
C LYS A 64 -5.92 -4.95 -6.99
N ASN A 65 -7.14 -4.52 -6.75
CA ASN A 65 -7.48 -3.47 -5.80
C ASN A 65 -7.16 -3.92 -4.35
N VAL A 66 -6.01 -4.58 -4.10
CA VAL A 66 -5.58 -5.16 -2.81
C VAL A 66 -5.57 -4.08 -1.74
N TRP A 67 -5.19 -2.86 -2.12
CA TRP A 67 -5.23 -1.69 -1.26
C TRP A 67 -6.61 -1.43 -0.63
N PHE A 68 -7.69 -1.90 -1.26
CA PHE A 68 -9.07 -1.62 -0.87
C PHE A 68 -9.91 -2.84 -0.55
N GLN A 69 -9.32 -4.04 -0.56
CA GLN A 69 -9.97 -5.22 -0.02
C GLN A 69 -9.96 -5.11 1.51
N ARG A 70 -10.80 -4.20 1.98
CA ARG A 70 -11.01 -3.88 3.38
C ARG A 70 -11.54 -5.17 4.01
N HIS A 71 -10.82 -5.58 5.05
CA HIS A 71 -11.03 -6.80 5.84
C HIS A 71 -10.35 -8.02 5.21
N SER A 72 -9.14 -8.32 5.68
CA SER A 72 -8.72 -9.70 5.70
C SER A 72 -9.82 -10.49 6.40
N GLU A 73 -10.22 -11.61 5.80
CA GLU A 73 -11.14 -12.60 6.38
C GLU A 73 -10.49 -13.32 7.58
N ASP A 74 -9.55 -12.67 8.26
CA ASP A 74 -9.06 -13.15 9.54
C ASP A 74 -10.12 -12.80 10.57
N ILE A 75 -10.66 -13.82 11.22
CA ILE A 75 -11.51 -13.73 12.42
C ILE A 75 -10.61 -13.30 13.60
N SER A 76 -9.86 -12.22 13.42
CA SER A 76 -9.09 -11.58 14.47
C SER A 76 -10.06 -10.91 15.42
N ASN A 77 -9.79 -11.03 16.72
CA ASN A 77 -10.56 -10.37 17.77
C ASN A 77 -10.74 -8.87 17.48
N GLU A 78 -9.78 -8.23 16.83
CA GLU A 78 -9.86 -6.82 16.43
C GLU A 78 -10.96 -6.55 15.40
N ASN A 79 -11.18 -7.45 14.44
CA ASN A 79 -12.24 -7.32 13.45
C ASN A 79 -13.63 -7.50 14.10
N ILE A 80 -13.77 -8.45 15.02
CA ILE A 80 -15.00 -8.64 15.80
C ILE A 80 -15.28 -7.38 16.62
N ILE A 81 -14.29 -6.86 17.34
CA ILE A 81 -14.43 -5.62 18.13
C ILE A 81 -14.83 -4.45 17.23
N LYS A 82 -14.22 -4.29 16.04
CA LYS A 82 -14.58 -3.24 15.09
C LYS A 82 -16.00 -3.37 14.56
N ILE A 83 -16.47 -4.59 14.29
CA ILE A 83 -17.84 -4.85 13.85
C ILE A 83 -18.83 -4.55 14.98
N THR A 84 -18.59 -5.10 16.17
CA THR A 84 -19.43 -4.88 17.36
C THR A 84 -19.50 -3.40 17.73
N LEU A 85 -18.40 -2.66 17.65
CA LEU A 85 -18.38 -1.21 17.90
C LEU A 85 -19.20 -0.43 16.87
N ARG A 86 -19.10 -0.81 15.59
CA ARG A 86 -19.91 -0.20 14.52
C ARG A 86 -21.40 -0.48 14.72
N GLU A 87 -21.76 -1.69 15.14
CA GLU A 87 -23.16 -2.03 15.45
C GLU A 87 -23.67 -1.23 16.66
N ALA A 88 -22.89 -1.16 17.74
CA ALA A 88 -23.21 -0.38 18.93
C ALA A 88 -23.40 1.12 18.62
N TYR A 89 -22.63 1.67 17.67
CA TYR A 89 -22.83 3.05 17.20
C TYR A 89 -24.22 3.26 16.60
N TRP A 90 -24.67 2.35 15.72
CA TRP A 90 -26.00 2.46 15.10
C TRP A 90 -27.14 2.19 16.08
N ASP A 91 -26.92 1.33 17.07
CA ASP A 91 -27.88 1.10 18.16
C ASP A 91 -28.03 2.35 19.03
N LEU A 92 -26.93 3.00 19.41
CA LEU A 92 -26.95 4.26 20.15
C LEU A 92 -27.57 5.40 19.31
N PHE A 93 -27.30 5.43 18.01
CA PHE A 93 -27.92 6.38 17.08
C PHE A 93 -29.45 6.21 17.04
N ARG A 94 -29.94 4.97 16.97
CA ARG A 94 -31.37 4.65 17.02
C ARG A 94 -31.98 5.05 18.37
N GLU A 95 -31.26 4.83 19.48
CA GLU A 95 -31.70 5.22 20.80
C GLU A 95 -31.84 6.75 20.94
N GLN A 96 -30.84 7.52 20.46
CA GLN A 96 -30.87 8.98 20.49
C GLN A 96 -32.02 9.59 19.67
N LEU A 97 -32.40 8.95 18.56
CA LEU A 97 -33.55 9.34 17.75
C LEU A 97 -34.90 9.01 18.42
N THR A 98 -34.93 8.05 19.34
CA THR A 98 -36.15 7.61 20.03
C THR A 98 -36.37 8.33 21.36
N GLN A 99 -35.34 8.99 21.91
CA GLN A 99 -35.44 9.78 23.15
C GLN A 99 -36.29 11.04 22.96
N GLU A 100 -37.12 11.37 23.96
CA GLU A 100 -37.85 12.65 24.05
C GLU A 100 -37.23 13.50 25.17
N PRO A 101 -36.58 14.65 24.89
CA PRO A 101 -36.31 15.27 23.58
C PRO A 101 -35.15 14.60 22.82
N PRO A 102 -35.19 14.59 21.48
CA PRO A 102 -34.17 13.94 20.66
C PRO A 102 -32.84 14.68 20.78
N LYS A 103 -31.79 13.94 21.13
CA LYS A 103 -30.42 14.45 21.10
C LYS A 103 -29.85 14.24 19.70
N LEU A 104 -29.76 15.32 18.92
CA LEU A 104 -29.36 15.26 17.51
C LEU A 104 -27.84 15.39 17.29
N ASP A 105 -27.03 15.43 18.36
CA ASP A 105 -25.58 15.66 18.27
C ASP A 105 -24.87 14.64 17.35
N MET A 106 -25.15 13.34 17.53
CA MET A 106 -24.58 12.29 16.68
C MET A 106 -25.07 12.37 15.23
N ALA A 107 -26.32 12.81 15.01
CA ALA A 107 -26.84 13.02 13.66
C ALA A 107 -26.11 14.15 12.94
N PHE A 108 -25.76 15.22 13.64
CA PHE A 108 -24.97 16.32 13.08
C PHE A 108 -23.53 15.91 12.79
N GLU A 109 -22.88 15.14 13.67
CA GLU A 109 -21.55 14.60 13.42
C GLU A 109 -21.55 13.68 12.19
N LEU A 110 -22.53 12.79 12.09
CA LEU A 110 -22.71 11.90 10.94
C LEU A 110 -22.95 12.67 9.64
N LEU A 111 -23.82 13.69 9.66
CA LEU A 111 -24.06 14.55 8.51
C LEU A 111 -22.80 15.32 8.10
N ALA A 112 -22.00 15.78 9.06
CA ALA A 112 -20.72 16.43 8.79
C ALA A 112 -19.73 15.46 8.13
N GLU A 113 -19.68 14.21 8.58
CA GLU A 113 -18.84 13.17 7.96
C GLU A 113 -19.32 12.83 6.56
N ILE A 114 -20.63 12.69 6.35
CA ILE A 114 -21.23 12.45 5.03
C ILE A 114 -20.93 13.60 4.08
N LYS A 115 -21.06 14.86 4.53
CA LYS A 115 -20.72 16.05 3.73
C LYS A 115 -19.25 16.02 3.28
N LYS A 116 -18.32 15.79 4.21
CA LYS A 116 -16.89 15.64 3.89
C LYS A 116 -16.64 14.46 2.93
N GLY A 117 -17.35 13.35 3.12
CA GLY A 117 -17.27 12.18 2.25
C GLY A 117 -17.75 12.48 0.82
N LEU A 118 -18.87 13.18 0.67
CA LEU A 118 -19.39 13.64 -0.61
C LEU A 118 -18.41 14.61 -1.28
N GLU A 119 -17.88 15.58 -0.55
CA GLU A 119 -16.90 16.55 -1.06
C GLU A 119 -15.63 15.88 -1.58
N LEU A 120 -15.14 14.84 -0.89
CA LEU A 120 -13.98 14.05 -1.32
C LEU A 120 -14.25 13.28 -2.62
N VAL A 121 -15.43 12.70 -2.75
CA VAL A 121 -15.79 11.87 -3.90
C VAL A 121 -16.19 12.72 -5.12
N MET A 122 -16.68 13.93 -4.91
CA MET A 122 -16.98 14.87 -5.99
C MET A 122 -15.69 15.37 -6.65
N THR A 123 -15.32 14.79 -7.79
CA THR A 123 -14.24 15.26 -8.68
C THR A 123 -14.35 16.76 -8.95
N PRO A 124 -13.23 17.52 -9.08
CA PRO A 124 -13.24 18.97 -9.31
C PRO A 124 -14.11 19.46 -10.48
N ASN A 125 -14.46 18.59 -11.42
CA ASN A 125 -15.28 18.92 -12.58
C ASN A 125 -16.76 19.20 -12.24
N ILE A 126 -17.28 18.72 -11.10
CA ILE A 126 -18.70 18.83 -10.73
C ILE A 126 -18.94 20.03 -9.80
N THR A 127 -18.62 21.23 -10.27
CA THR A 127 -18.69 22.46 -9.45
C THR A 127 -20.11 22.90 -9.12
N THR A 128 -21.08 22.64 -10.00
CA THR A 128 -22.49 23.02 -9.81
C THR A 128 -23.17 22.18 -8.73
N LEU A 129 -23.04 20.86 -8.80
CA LEU A 129 -23.58 19.95 -7.78
C LEU A 129 -22.93 20.18 -6.42
N ARG A 130 -21.61 20.45 -6.40
CA ARG A 130 -20.90 20.77 -5.15
C ARG A 130 -21.48 21.99 -4.44
N LYS A 131 -21.78 23.07 -5.18
CA LYS A 131 -22.44 24.26 -4.62
C LYS A 131 -23.83 23.94 -4.08
N GLN A 132 -24.63 23.21 -4.85
CA GLN A 132 -25.97 22.80 -4.42
C GLN A 132 -25.93 21.94 -3.14
N VAL A 133 -24.99 21.00 -3.06
CA VAL A 133 -24.80 20.16 -1.87
C VAL A 133 -24.35 21.01 -0.68
N ALA A 134 -23.45 21.98 -0.88
CA ALA A 134 -22.99 22.87 0.17
C ALA A 134 -24.10 23.79 0.72
N GLU A 135 -25.00 24.26 -0.15
CA GLU A 135 -26.16 25.08 0.20
C GLU A 135 -27.26 24.27 0.92
N VAL A 136 -27.56 23.05 0.44
CA VAL A 136 -28.63 22.21 1.03
C VAL A 136 -28.17 21.53 2.32
N LEU A 137 -26.91 21.13 2.42
CA LEU A 137 -26.30 20.54 3.62
C LEU A 137 -25.47 21.58 4.39
N ASP A 138 -26.09 22.69 4.76
CA ASP A 138 -25.51 23.67 5.67
C ASP A 138 -25.81 23.27 7.13
N LEU A 139 -24.77 22.87 7.87
CA LEU A 139 -24.89 22.35 9.23
C LEU A 139 -25.41 23.41 10.21
N ASP A 140 -25.11 24.69 9.98
CA ASP A 140 -25.52 25.78 10.87
C ASP A 140 -27.02 26.08 10.70
N LEU A 141 -27.50 26.09 9.45
CA LEU A 141 -28.92 26.21 9.13
C LEU A 141 -29.70 24.98 9.63
N LEU A 142 -29.16 23.77 9.44
CA LEU A 142 -29.79 22.55 9.92
C LEU A 142 -29.88 22.52 11.45
N ARG A 143 -28.83 22.94 12.16
CA ARG A 143 -28.86 23.05 13.62
C ARG A 143 -29.98 23.99 14.08
N THR A 144 -30.09 25.15 13.43
CA THR A 144 -31.14 26.13 13.72
C THR A 144 -32.54 25.56 13.43
N GLN A 145 -32.72 24.82 12.33
CA GLN A 145 -34.01 24.20 11.99
C GLN A 145 -34.39 23.05 12.93
N ALA A 146 -33.41 22.29 13.43
CA ALA A 146 -33.61 21.27 14.46
C ALA A 146 -34.11 21.87 15.78
N GLU A 147 -33.53 22.98 16.23
CA GLU A 147 -33.93 23.66 17.46
C GLU A 147 -35.40 24.12 17.42
N HIS A 148 -35.91 24.45 16.24
CA HIS A 148 -37.30 24.83 16.01
C HIS A 148 -38.23 23.65 15.66
N GLY A 149 -37.71 22.40 15.66
CA GLY A 149 -38.49 21.19 15.38
C GLY A 149 -38.98 21.05 13.93
N ALA A 150 -38.38 21.79 12.98
CA ALA A 150 -38.83 21.87 11.60
C ALA A 150 -38.03 20.99 10.62
N ILE A 151 -37.14 20.12 11.12
CA ILE A 151 -36.30 19.27 10.27
C ILE A 151 -37.06 18.02 9.78
N ASP A 152 -37.07 17.83 8.46
CA ASP A 152 -37.48 16.57 7.82
C ASP A 152 -36.23 15.73 7.50
N VAL A 153 -35.89 14.81 8.41
CA VAL A 153 -34.74 13.90 8.27
C VAL A 153 -34.86 13.02 7.02
N MET A 154 -36.08 12.62 6.65
CA MET A 154 -36.33 11.75 5.50
C MET A 154 -36.08 12.48 4.18
N TYR A 155 -36.41 13.76 4.10
CA TYR A 155 -36.08 14.61 2.96
C TYR A 155 -34.56 14.64 2.71
N TYR A 156 -33.76 14.88 3.75
CA TYR A 156 -32.29 14.95 3.62
C TYR A 156 -31.68 13.60 3.25
N ALA A 157 -32.18 12.50 3.83
CA ALA A 157 -31.71 11.15 3.49
C ALA A 157 -31.96 10.83 2.01
N ARG A 158 -33.13 11.17 1.47
CA ARG A 158 -33.46 11.01 0.04
C ARG A 158 -32.65 11.95 -0.84
N TYR A 159 -32.44 13.19 -0.42
CA TYR A 159 -31.59 14.13 -1.15
C TYR A 159 -30.16 13.59 -1.28
N ILE A 160 -29.53 13.17 -0.17
CA ILE A 160 -28.18 12.59 -0.17
C ILE A 160 -28.11 11.35 -1.07
N THR A 161 -29.10 10.46 -0.97
CA THR A 161 -29.17 9.27 -1.84
C THR A 161 -29.27 9.66 -3.32
N SER A 162 -30.03 10.70 -3.65
CA SER A 162 -30.14 11.22 -5.02
C SER A 162 -28.83 11.84 -5.53
N VAL A 163 -28.08 12.51 -4.65
CA VAL A 163 -26.76 13.06 -4.97
C VAL A 163 -25.80 11.91 -5.24
N ILE A 164 -25.73 10.91 -4.36
CA ILE A 164 -24.90 9.70 -4.54
C ILE A 164 -25.20 9.02 -5.86
N SER A 165 -26.48 8.86 -6.21
CA SER A 165 -26.90 8.26 -7.48
C SER A 165 -26.39 9.02 -8.72
N LYS A 166 -26.14 10.32 -8.62
CA LYS A 166 -25.63 11.14 -9.75
C LYS A 166 -24.11 11.07 -9.90
N ILE A 167 -23.39 10.73 -8.83
CA ILE A 167 -21.92 10.74 -8.79
C ILE A 167 -21.31 9.35 -8.69
N CYS A 168 -22.11 8.30 -8.47
CA CYS A 168 -21.61 6.93 -8.35
C CYS A 168 -21.24 6.32 -9.71
N ALA A 169 -20.29 5.36 -9.68
CA ALA A 169 -19.96 4.55 -10.84
C ALA A 169 -21.09 3.54 -11.15
N PRO A 170 -21.30 3.15 -12.43
CA PRO A 170 -22.40 2.27 -12.86
C PRO A 170 -22.48 0.93 -12.12
N VAL A 171 -21.33 0.43 -11.62
CA VAL A 171 -21.25 -0.81 -10.84
C VAL A 171 -22.08 -0.76 -9.54
N ARG A 172 -22.38 0.43 -9.03
CA ARG A 172 -23.12 0.65 -7.76
C ARG A 172 -24.56 1.10 -7.92
N ASP A 173 -25.04 1.26 -9.15
CA ASP A 173 -26.43 1.69 -9.38
C ASP A 173 -27.43 0.72 -8.73
N LYS A 174 -27.09 -0.58 -8.70
CA LYS A 174 -27.90 -1.61 -8.02
C LYS A 174 -28.01 -1.39 -6.51
N THR A 175 -26.89 -1.09 -5.83
CA THR A 175 -26.87 -0.87 -4.37
C THR A 175 -27.55 0.43 -3.99
N VAL A 176 -27.38 1.49 -4.80
CA VAL A 176 -28.08 2.76 -4.59
C VAL A 176 -29.58 2.61 -4.82
N ALA A 177 -29.99 1.85 -5.84
CA ALA A 177 -31.40 1.56 -6.09
C ALA A 177 -32.04 0.74 -4.96
N GLN A 178 -31.31 -0.18 -4.33
CA GLN A 178 -31.78 -0.89 -3.14
C GLN A 178 -31.96 0.06 -1.95
N LEU A 179 -30.97 0.93 -1.70
CA LEU A 179 -31.04 1.91 -0.61
C LEU A 179 -32.19 2.90 -0.77
N SER A 180 -32.54 3.27 -2.01
CA SER A 180 -33.66 4.18 -2.29
C SER A 180 -35.05 3.61 -1.94
N LYS A 181 -35.16 2.29 -1.78
CA LYS A 181 -36.42 1.60 -1.43
C LYS A 181 -36.60 1.42 0.07
N GLU A 182 -35.55 1.66 0.85
CA GLU A 182 -35.56 1.47 2.30
C GLU A 182 -36.37 2.59 2.98
N THR A 183 -37.08 2.26 4.06
CA THR A 183 -37.92 3.20 4.81
C THR A 183 -37.38 3.56 6.19
N ASP A 184 -36.44 2.76 6.73
CA ASP A 184 -35.79 3.05 8.02
C ASP A 184 -34.67 4.09 7.85
N ILE A 185 -34.75 5.19 8.60
CA ILE A 185 -33.80 6.30 8.59
C ILE A 185 -32.38 5.80 8.93
N VAL A 186 -32.26 4.94 9.95
CA VAL A 186 -30.96 4.43 10.40
C VAL A 186 -30.33 3.54 9.34
N ALA A 187 -31.13 2.67 8.71
CA ALA A 187 -30.68 1.82 7.62
C ALA A 187 -30.23 2.63 6.40
N ILE A 188 -30.94 3.71 6.06
CA ILE A 188 -30.57 4.60 4.95
C ILE A 188 -29.21 5.26 5.22
N PHE A 189 -29.01 5.85 6.41
CA PHE A 189 -27.74 6.49 6.74
C PHE A 189 -26.57 5.50 6.82
N ARG A 190 -26.81 4.30 7.36
CA ARG A 190 -25.81 3.23 7.34
C ARG A 190 -25.40 2.87 5.91
N GLY A 191 -26.37 2.65 5.03
CA GLY A 191 -26.10 2.36 3.63
C GLY A 191 -25.41 3.53 2.90
N ILE A 192 -25.74 4.78 3.22
CA ILE A 192 -25.06 5.97 2.70
C ILE A 192 -23.56 5.93 3.06
N VAL A 193 -23.23 5.70 4.33
CA VAL A 193 -21.83 5.65 4.79
C VAL A 193 -21.07 4.50 4.15
N GLU A 194 -21.69 3.32 4.05
CA GLU A 194 -21.09 2.15 3.39
C GLU A 194 -20.81 2.42 1.91
N ILE A 195 -21.79 2.97 1.17
CA ILE A 195 -21.61 3.34 -0.24
C ILE A 195 -20.53 4.41 -0.37
N LEU A 196 -20.53 5.45 0.46
CA LEU A 196 -19.49 6.48 0.42
C LEU A 196 -18.09 5.91 0.69
N SER A 197 -17.95 4.95 1.61
CA SER A 197 -16.69 4.25 1.84
C SER A 197 -16.24 3.51 0.59
N LEU A 198 -17.14 2.79 -0.08
CA LEU A 198 -16.83 2.14 -1.37
C LEU A 198 -16.47 3.19 -2.42
N MET A 199 -17.12 4.36 -2.44
CA MET A 199 -16.85 5.42 -3.42
C MET A 199 -15.45 6.00 -3.30
N LYS A 200 -14.94 6.11 -2.08
CA LYS A 200 -13.54 6.47 -1.84
C LYS A 200 -12.61 5.43 -2.45
N CYS A 201 -12.90 4.13 -2.28
CA CYS A 201 -12.11 3.05 -2.89
C CYS A 201 -12.13 3.08 -4.42
N ASP A 202 -13.30 3.33 -5.02
CA ASP A 202 -13.42 3.45 -6.49
C ASP A 202 -12.63 4.64 -7.02
N LEU A 203 -12.73 5.81 -6.38
CA LEU A 203 -11.98 7.00 -6.79
C LEU A 203 -10.47 6.76 -6.71
N LEU A 204 -10.01 6.10 -5.65
CA LEU A 204 -8.60 5.74 -5.50
C LEU A 204 -8.19 4.72 -6.56
N SER A 205 -8.99 3.68 -6.81
CA SER A 205 -8.70 2.66 -7.83
C SER A 205 -8.63 3.28 -9.23
N PHE A 206 -9.55 4.20 -9.55
CA PHE A 206 -9.55 4.95 -10.79
C PHE A 206 -8.32 5.86 -10.93
N SER A 207 -8.01 6.62 -9.88
CA SER A 207 -6.84 7.52 -9.86
C SER A 207 -5.54 6.74 -9.99
N LEU A 208 -5.45 5.58 -9.34
CA LEU A 208 -4.32 4.68 -9.44
C LEU A 208 -4.18 4.14 -10.85
N ALA A 209 -5.28 3.70 -11.47
CA ALA A 209 -5.28 3.23 -12.85
C ALA A 209 -4.85 4.33 -13.84
N ALA A 210 -5.20 5.59 -13.58
CA ALA A 210 -4.81 6.73 -14.40
C ALA A 210 -3.31 7.06 -14.31
N ILE A 211 -2.71 6.97 -13.12
CA ILE A 211 -1.30 7.30 -12.87
C ILE A 211 -0.38 6.09 -13.17
N LYS A 212 -0.91 4.87 -13.15
CA LYS A 212 -0.15 3.63 -13.35
C LYS A 212 0.76 3.64 -14.58
N PRO A 213 0.36 4.09 -15.77
CA PRO A 213 1.25 4.14 -16.94
C PRO A 213 2.51 4.98 -16.70
N ASP A 214 2.38 6.12 -16.01
CA ASP A 214 3.50 7.01 -15.71
C ASP A 214 4.45 6.39 -14.67
N ILE A 215 3.89 5.64 -13.71
CA ILE A 215 4.68 4.86 -12.75
C ILE A 215 5.43 3.76 -13.49
N MET A 216 4.79 3.00 -14.37
CA MET A 216 5.44 1.95 -15.16
C MET A 216 6.56 2.49 -16.05
N ALA A 217 6.46 3.73 -16.53
CA ALA A 217 7.54 4.33 -17.32
C ALA A 217 8.81 4.63 -16.48
N ASN A 218 8.64 5.00 -15.20
CA ASN A 218 9.73 5.57 -14.40
C ASN A 218 10.16 4.72 -13.18
N HIS A 219 9.40 3.67 -12.83
CA HIS A 219 9.61 2.89 -11.60
C HIS A 219 11.02 2.28 -11.50
N LEU A 220 11.59 1.73 -12.58
CA LEU A 220 12.92 1.11 -12.55
C LEU A 220 14.02 2.11 -12.16
N ALA A 221 13.94 3.34 -12.68
CA ALA A 221 14.92 4.38 -12.35
C ALA A 221 14.75 4.83 -10.89
N TYR A 222 13.50 5.09 -10.48
CA TYR A 222 13.16 5.49 -9.12
C TYR A 222 13.58 4.44 -8.09
N GLU A 223 13.24 3.18 -8.31
CA GLU A 223 13.58 2.05 -7.43
C GLU A 223 15.08 1.88 -7.32
N ARG A 224 15.82 1.94 -8.43
CA ARG A 224 17.28 1.81 -8.41
C ARG A 224 17.94 2.94 -7.63
N ASP A 225 17.48 4.17 -7.81
CA ASP A 225 18.11 5.34 -7.20
C ASP A 225 17.77 5.42 -5.70
N THR A 226 16.52 5.15 -5.30
CA THR A 226 16.11 5.05 -3.88
C THR A 226 16.70 3.84 -3.17
N PHE A 227 16.81 2.69 -3.84
CA PHE A 227 17.51 1.53 -3.29
C PHE A 227 18.99 1.85 -3.07
N ARG A 228 19.63 2.59 -3.99
CA ARG A 228 21.02 3.05 -3.78
C ARG A 228 21.14 3.96 -2.57
N GLU A 229 20.21 4.90 -2.38
CA GLU A 229 20.16 5.75 -1.18
C GLU A 229 20.01 4.91 0.09
N TYR A 230 19.12 3.92 0.07
CA TYR A 230 18.91 2.98 1.19
C TYR A 230 20.18 2.17 1.52
N ILE A 231 20.87 1.62 0.51
CA ILE A 231 22.12 0.89 0.70
C ILE A 231 23.23 1.79 1.26
N ASN A 232 23.32 3.03 0.78
CA ASN A 232 24.27 4.00 1.32
C ASN A 232 23.96 4.34 2.79
N ALA A 233 22.68 4.45 3.15
CA ALA A 233 22.26 4.73 4.53
C ALA A 233 22.59 3.58 5.50
N ILE A 234 22.61 2.33 5.04
CA ILE A 234 22.92 1.14 5.85
C ILE A 234 24.43 0.83 5.93
N GLY A 235 25.26 1.60 5.23
CA GLY A 235 26.72 1.44 5.25
C GLY A 235 27.29 0.63 4.08
N GLY A 236 26.51 0.43 3.01
CA GLY A 236 27.00 0.00 1.70
C GLY A 236 27.41 -1.46 1.55
N THR A 237 27.33 -2.27 2.61
CA THR A 237 27.73 -3.69 2.57
C THR A 237 26.53 -4.62 2.49
N LEU A 238 26.57 -5.56 1.53
CA LEU A 238 25.54 -6.57 1.28
C LEU A 238 26.09 -7.99 1.51
N PRO A 239 26.29 -8.40 2.78
CA PRO A 239 26.97 -9.65 3.10
C PRO A 239 26.14 -10.89 2.75
N ARG A 240 24.82 -10.91 2.95
CA ARG A 240 23.99 -12.08 2.60
C ARG A 240 23.84 -12.22 1.10
N THR A 241 23.60 -11.12 0.37
CA THR A 241 23.53 -11.16 -1.10
C THR A 241 24.84 -11.65 -1.73
N SER A 242 25.99 -11.16 -1.25
CA SER A 242 27.30 -11.61 -1.76
C SER A 242 27.54 -13.10 -1.49
N LYS A 243 27.27 -13.57 -0.26
CA LYS A 243 27.41 -14.98 0.12
C LYS A 243 26.47 -15.88 -0.68
N TRP A 244 25.24 -15.43 -0.96
CA TRP A 244 24.26 -16.16 -1.76
C TRP A 244 24.74 -16.34 -3.20
N LEU A 245 25.13 -15.26 -3.88
CA LEU A 245 25.61 -15.33 -5.26
C LEU A 245 26.91 -16.13 -5.38
N ALA A 246 27.81 -16.01 -4.40
CA ALA A 246 29.09 -16.73 -4.40
C ALA A 246 28.94 -18.27 -4.46
N LYS A 247 27.83 -18.83 -3.96
CA LYS A 247 27.56 -20.28 -4.04
C LYS A 247 27.39 -20.78 -5.48
N HIS A 248 26.96 -19.92 -6.38
CA HIS A 248 26.57 -20.28 -7.75
C HIS A 248 27.60 -19.87 -8.81
N ILE A 249 28.65 -19.14 -8.41
CA ILE A 249 29.73 -18.74 -9.30
C ILE A 249 30.48 -19.98 -9.80
N ARG A 250 30.41 -20.23 -11.10
CA ARG A 250 31.16 -21.29 -11.78
C ARG A 250 31.96 -20.67 -12.94
N PRO A 251 33.22 -21.09 -13.14
CA PRO A 251 34.15 -20.42 -14.08
C PRO A 251 33.77 -20.54 -15.56
N THR A 252 32.75 -21.32 -15.90
CA THR A 252 32.35 -21.65 -17.29
C THR A 252 30.94 -21.17 -17.66
N ILE A 253 30.28 -20.40 -16.80
CA ILE A 253 28.83 -20.12 -16.90
C ILE A 253 28.58 -18.62 -17.08
N SER A 254 27.56 -18.26 -17.88
CA SER A 254 27.12 -16.88 -18.10
C SER A 254 26.65 -16.24 -16.79
N THR A 255 26.76 -14.91 -16.69
CA THR A 255 26.22 -14.16 -15.54
C THR A 255 24.72 -14.37 -15.35
N GLU A 256 23.97 -14.53 -16.45
CA GLU A 256 22.53 -14.80 -16.43
C GLU A 256 22.22 -16.15 -15.80
N ASP A 257 22.96 -17.19 -16.17
CA ASP A 257 22.78 -18.55 -15.66
C ASP A 257 23.15 -18.65 -14.16
N ILE A 258 24.13 -17.87 -13.71
CA ILE A 258 24.48 -17.77 -12.27
C ILE A 258 23.30 -17.18 -11.50
N VAL A 259 22.71 -16.09 -12.00
CA VAL A 259 21.55 -15.45 -11.39
C VAL A 259 20.34 -16.38 -11.41
N CYS A 260 20.03 -16.99 -12.54
CA CYS A 260 18.94 -17.98 -12.65
C CYS A 260 19.12 -19.14 -11.67
N GLY A 261 20.33 -19.72 -11.59
CA GLY A 261 20.64 -20.78 -10.63
C GLY A 261 20.46 -20.33 -9.18
N ALA A 262 20.86 -19.10 -8.86
CA ALA A 262 20.70 -18.52 -7.53
C ALA A 262 19.22 -18.30 -7.15
N TYR A 263 18.38 -17.84 -8.09
CA TYR A 263 16.93 -17.71 -7.85
C TYR A 263 16.22 -19.05 -7.74
N ILE A 264 16.62 -20.06 -8.52
CA ILE A 264 16.09 -21.42 -8.40
C ILE A 264 16.43 -22.02 -7.03
N ASP A 265 17.64 -21.77 -6.51
CA ASP A 265 18.05 -22.20 -5.17
C ASP A 265 17.11 -21.65 -4.09
N ILE A 266 16.70 -20.37 -4.18
CA ILE A 266 15.73 -19.76 -3.26
C ILE A 266 14.40 -20.54 -3.21
N LEU A 267 13.95 -21.12 -4.32
CA LEU A 267 12.71 -21.92 -4.36
C LEU A 267 12.81 -23.24 -3.60
N THR A 268 14.02 -23.64 -3.22
CA THR A 268 14.29 -24.88 -2.46
C THR A 268 14.67 -24.62 -1.00
N TRP A 269 14.75 -23.36 -0.58
CA TRP A 269 15.13 -22.98 0.78
C TRP A 269 14.08 -23.36 1.81
N GLY A 270 14.55 -23.66 3.03
CA GLY A 270 13.72 -23.95 4.17
C GLY A 270 13.29 -22.69 4.93
N PRO A 271 12.37 -22.81 5.91
CA PRO A 271 11.86 -21.68 6.68
C PRO A 271 12.90 -20.98 7.57
N SER A 272 14.07 -21.59 7.77
CA SER A 272 15.17 -21.05 8.58
C SER A 272 16.22 -20.29 7.77
N ASP A 273 16.15 -20.34 6.44
CA ASP A 273 17.10 -19.65 5.58
C ASP A 273 16.79 -18.15 5.51
N LEU A 274 17.81 -17.32 5.74
CA LEU A 274 17.69 -15.87 5.71
C LEU A 274 17.75 -15.36 4.26
N PHE A 275 16.73 -14.60 3.86
CA PHE A 275 16.69 -13.98 2.54
C PHE A 275 17.84 -12.97 2.33
N PRO A 276 18.36 -12.85 1.09
CA PRO A 276 19.31 -11.82 0.73
C PRO A 276 18.77 -10.42 1.03
N GLU A 277 19.62 -9.48 1.46
CA GLU A 277 19.16 -8.13 1.77
C GLU A 277 18.58 -7.40 0.55
N THR A 278 19.00 -7.78 -0.65
CA THR A 278 18.45 -7.23 -1.91
C THR A 278 17.03 -7.70 -2.25
N LEU A 279 16.54 -8.75 -1.61
CA LEU A 279 15.23 -9.35 -1.91
C LEU A 279 14.19 -9.07 -0.81
N PHE A 280 14.46 -8.12 0.09
CA PHE A 280 13.58 -7.83 1.22
C PHE A 280 12.16 -7.42 0.79
N LEU A 281 12.01 -6.73 -0.36
CA LEU A 281 10.70 -6.36 -0.92
C LEU A 281 9.92 -7.57 -1.45
N GLU A 282 10.64 -8.61 -1.88
CA GLU A 282 10.09 -9.78 -2.58
C GLU A 282 9.98 -11.02 -1.67
N GLU A 283 10.34 -10.92 -0.39
CA GLU A 283 10.41 -12.06 0.52
C GLU A 283 9.08 -12.83 0.60
N GLU A 284 7.97 -12.13 0.78
CA GLU A 284 6.66 -12.77 0.90
C GLU A 284 6.24 -13.49 -0.40
N ARG A 285 6.52 -12.88 -1.55
CA ARG A 285 6.21 -13.43 -2.87
C ARG A 285 7.09 -14.64 -3.19
N LEU A 286 8.37 -14.58 -2.86
CA LEU A 286 9.30 -15.70 -3.02
C LEU A 286 8.95 -16.86 -2.09
N ARG A 287 8.51 -16.59 -0.85
CA ARG A 287 7.99 -17.64 0.05
C ARG A 287 6.72 -18.29 -0.50
N ARG A 288 5.78 -17.50 -1.05
CA ARG A 288 4.60 -18.04 -1.73
C ARG A 288 4.99 -18.92 -2.92
N LEU A 289 5.96 -18.48 -3.73
CA LEU A 289 6.45 -19.23 -4.88
C LEU A 289 7.19 -20.52 -4.48
N ASN A 290 7.97 -20.49 -3.40
CA ASN A 290 8.60 -21.67 -2.81
C ASN A 290 7.54 -22.71 -2.39
N LEU A 291 6.46 -22.27 -1.73
CA LEU A 291 5.36 -23.16 -1.37
C LEU A 291 4.67 -23.75 -2.61
N ASP A 292 4.42 -22.93 -3.63
CA ASP A 292 3.82 -23.40 -4.88
C ASP A 292 4.73 -24.39 -5.62
N TYR A 293 6.04 -24.16 -5.62
CA TYR A 293 7.05 -25.07 -6.17
C TYR A 293 7.08 -26.40 -5.40
N PHE A 294 7.06 -26.37 -4.07
CA PHE A 294 7.00 -27.56 -3.24
C PHE A 294 5.71 -28.36 -3.51
N ARG A 295 4.57 -27.68 -3.60
CA ARG A 295 3.27 -28.30 -3.94
C ARG A 295 3.30 -28.94 -5.31
N LEU A 296 3.86 -28.27 -6.31
CA LEU A 296 4.02 -28.82 -7.65
C LEU A 296 4.89 -30.07 -7.62
N THR A 297 6.01 -30.02 -6.90
CA THR A 297 6.93 -31.16 -6.77
C THR A 297 6.25 -32.36 -6.12
N VAL A 298 5.56 -32.15 -4.99
CA VAL A 298 4.79 -33.20 -4.31
C VAL A 298 3.69 -33.74 -5.23
N SER A 299 2.93 -32.87 -5.90
CA SER A 299 1.88 -33.28 -6.84
C SER A 299 2.42 -34.14 -7.98
N CYS A 300 3.53 -33.72 -8.59
CA CYS A 300 4.19 -34.45 -9.66
C CYS A 300 4.70 -35.80 -9.18
N THR A 301 5.36 -35.86 -8.02
CA THR A 301 5.84 -37.15 -7.48
C THR A 301 4.71 -38.12 -7.18
N ILE A 302 3.60 -37.66 -6.59
CA ILE A 302 2.42 -38.50 -6.34
C ILE A 302 1.80 -38.96 -7.66
N LEU A 303 1.69 -38.07 -8.65
CA LEU A 303 1.18 -38.41 -9.98
C LEU A 303 2.07 -39.46 -10.65
N PHE A 304 3.39 -39.26 -10.67
CA PHE A 304 4.35 -40.21 -11.24
C PHE A 304 4.31 -41.57 -10.53
N LEU A 305 4.23 -41.58 -9.19
CA LEU A 305 4.07 -42.81 -8.41
C LEU A 305 2.74 -43.51 -8.72
N SER A 306 1.64 -42.77 -8.77
CA SER A 306 0.31 -43.32 -9.08
C SER A 306 0.24 -43.94 -10.48
N LEU A 307 0.88 -43.31 -11.47
CA LEU A 307 0.96 -43.81 -12.84
C LEU A 307 1.96 -44.97 -12.97
N GLY A 308 3.04 -44.96 -12.20
CA GLY A 308 4.05 -46.03 -12.17
C GLY A 308 3.55 -47.32 -11.50
N LEU A 309 2.64 -47.21 -10.54
CA LEU A 309 2.00 -48.36 -9.87
C LEU A 309 0.84 -48.97 -10.69
N MET A 310 0.38 -48.29 -11.73
CA MET A 310 -0.77 -48.71 -12.55
C MET A 310 -0.32 -49.30 -13.90
N PRO A 311 -0.94 -50.40 -14.37
CA PRO A 311 -0.70 -50.94 -15.70
C PRO A 311 -0.99 -49.90 -16.79
N GLN A 312 -0.18 -49.89 -17.86
CA GLN A 312 -0.31 -48.94 -18.99
C GLN A 312 -1.69 -48.96 -19.66
N SER A 313 -2.47 -50.03 -19.50
CA SER A 313 -3.85 -50.16 -20.00
C SER A 313 -4.84 -49.16 -19.40
N PHE A 314 -4.50 -48.55 -18.25
CA PHE A 314 -5.35 -47.56 -17.56
C PHE A 314 -4.88 -46.11 -17.76
N HIS A 315 -3.84 -45.88 -18.58
CA HIS A 315 -3.27 -44.54 -18.80
C HIS A 315 -4.09 -43.72 -19.82
N THR A 316 -5.42 -43.66 -19.65
CA THR A 316 -6.27 -42.76 -20.43
C THR A 316 -6.10 -41.31 -19.97
N GLU A 317 -6.23 -40.35 -20.90
CA GLU A 317 -6.06 -38.92 -20.59
C GLU A 317 -7.09 -38.43 -19.55
N ASP A 318 -8.32 -38.95 -19.59
CA ASP A 318 -9.37 -38.63 -18.62
C ASP A 318 -9.01 -39.11 -17.20
N PHE A 319 -8.38 -40.27 -17.08
CA PHE A 319 -7.93 -40.81 -15.79
C PHE A 319 -6.78 -39.97 -15.22
N LYS A 320 -5.80 -39.58 -16.05
CA LYS A 320 -4.71 -38.68 -15.64
C LYS A 320 -5.23 -37.34 -15.12
N GLN A 321 -6.24 -36.77 -15.79
CA GLN A 321 -6.87 -35.51 -15.35
C GLN A 321 -7.66 -35.69 -14.06
N SER A 322 -8.36 -36.81 -13.88
CA SER A 322 -9.08 -37.12 -12.64
C SER A 322 -8.13 -37.28 -11.44
N VAL A 323 -7.04 -38.03 -11.61
CA VAL A 323 -6.00 -38.19 -10.58
C VAL A 323 -5.32 -36.86 -10.26
N LYS A 324 -4.97 -36.06 -11.28
CA LYS A 324 -4.41 -34.72 -11.08
C LYS A 324 -5.36 -33.82 -10.27
N THR A 325 -6.65 -33.83 -10.59
CA THR A 325 -7.66 -33.02 -9.90
C THR A 325 -7.80 -33.48 -8.44
N PHE A 326 -7.83 -34.79 -8.19
CA PHE A 326 -7.90 -35.34 -6.84
C PHE A 326 -6.67 -34.99 -5.98
N ILE A 327 -5.46 -35.09 -6.55
CA ILE A 327 -4.22 -34.72 -5.86
C ILE A 327 -4.21 -33.22 -5.51
N LEU A 328 -4.66 -32.37 -6.44
CA LEU A 328 -4.72 -30.92 -6.20
C LEU A 328 -5.74 -30.56 -5.11
N ILE A 329 -6.90 -31.24 -5.07
CA ILE A 329 -7.91 -31.03 -4.02
C ILE A 329 -7.34 -31.42 -2.65
N MET A 330 -6.73 -32.60 -2.53
CA MET A 330 -6.12 -33.07 -1.27
C MET A 330 -5.04 -32.12 -0.73
N ILE A 331 -4.22 -31.54 -1.62
CA ILE A 331 -3.17 -30.58 -1.23
C ILE A 331 -3.76 -29.22 -0.82
N VAL A 332 -4.92 -28.84 -1.37
CA VAL A 332 -5.63 -27.61 -0.98
C VAL A 332 -6.34 -27.78 0.36
N GLU A 333 -6.96 -28.94 0.63
CA GLU A 333 -7.60 -29.24 1.93
C GLU A 333 -6.57 -29.34 3.06
N ALA A 334 -5.36 -29.84 2.81
CA ALA A 334 -4.28 -29.81 3.81
C ALA A 334 -3.85 -28.39 4.23
N LYS A 335 -4.33 -27.33 3.55
CA LYS A 335 -4.09 -25.92 3.90
C LYS A 335 -4.98 -25.42 5.03
N THR A 336 -6.12 -26.06 5.31
CA THR A 336 -7.10 -25.56 6.30
C THR A 336 -6.88 -26.06 7.72
N ASP A 337 -5.96 -27.01 7.92
CA ASP A 337 -5.72 -27.67 9.22
C ASP A 337 -4.44 -27.21 9.93
N ALA A 338 -3.74 -26.19 9.41
CA ALA A 338 -2.55 -25.57 10.00
C ALA A 338 -2.72 -24.05 10.06
#